data_AF-A0A4Y2KXF5-F1
#
_entry.id   AF-A0A4Y2KXF5-F1
#
_cell.length_a   1.000
_cell.length_b   1.000
_cell.length_c   1.000
_cell.angle_alpha   90.00
_cell.angle_beta   90.00
_cell.angle_gamma   90.00
#
_symmetry.space_group_name_H-M   'P 1'
#
loop_
_entity.id
_entity.type
_entity.pdbx_description
1 polymer ?
#
loop_
_entity_poly.entity_id
_entity_poly.type
_entity_poly.pdbx_seq_one_letter_code
_entity_poly.pdbx_strand_id
1 'polypeptide(L)'
;EDTSIGDTPRTAFANWKHIEELYEMDSKDEFSACRKLTKKHIAVSGLKKMNVKLAAQVLSHSVAAALNLYVAAQRIESNGIDTARFLKKMDTLFDTVNSRTLKHQKKELCAVTQNSCHVDLERYDILD
;
A
#
# COMPACT_ATOMS: atom_id res chain seq x y z
N GLU A 1 -9.15 6.79 40.73
CA GLU A 1 -10.06 7.53 39.85
C GLU A 1 -9.51 7.46 38.44
N ASP A 2 -10.13 6.60 37.66
CA ASP A 2 -9.80 6.31 36.27
C ASP A 2 -10.04 7.54 35.39
N THR A 3 -9.00 8.04 34.74
CA THR A 3 -9.17 9.02 33.66
C THR A 3 -9.17 8.25 32.34
N SER A 4 -10.38 8.01 31.84
CA SER A 4 -10.70 7.51 30.51
C SER A 4 -9.84 8.16 29.43
N ILE A 5 -8.92 7.41 28.83
CA ILE A 5 -8.32 7.74 27.55
C ILE A 5 -9.44 7.56 26.52
N GLY A 6 -10.06 8.66 26.11
CA GLY A 6 -11.06 8.64 25.05
C GLY A 6 -10.42 8.12 23.77
N ASP A 7 -11.00 7.05 23.21
CA ASP A 7 -10.71 6.55 21.88
C ASP A 7 -11.15 7.61 20.85
N THR A 8 -10.35 8.65 20.66
CA THR A 8 -10.48 9.47 19.45
C THR A 8 -9.93 8.64 18.29
N PRO A 9 -10.73 8.40 17.22
CA PRO A 9 -10.23 7.67 16.07
C PRO A 9 -9.03 8.42 15.50
N ARG A 10 -7.85 7.80 15.56
CA ARG A 10 -6.65 8.36 14.95
C ARG A 10 -6.88 8.46 13.45
N THR A 11 -6.88 9.68 12.94
CA THR A 11 -6.94 9.95 11.52
C THR A 11 -5.61 9.54 10.87
N ALA A 12 -5.62 8.42 10.14
CA ALA A 12 -4.46 7.91 9.40
C ALA A 12 -4.43 8.53 8.00
N PHE A 13 -3.30 9.13 7.61
CA PHE A 13 -3.16 9.80 6.31
C PHE A 13 -2.04 9.20 5.49
N ALA A 14 -2.35 8.76 4.27
CA ALA A 14 -1.34 8.43 3.27
C ALA A 14 -0.81 9.72 2.64
N ASN A 15 0.50 9.89 2.65
CA ASN A 15 1.20 11.04 2.07
C ASN A 15 2.15 10.58 0.95
N TRP A 16 2.08 11.26 -0.19
CA TRP A 16 2.93 11.01 -1.36
C TRP A 16 4.41 11.29 -1.07
N LYS A 17 4.71 12.28 -0.20
CA LYS A 17 6.10 12.64 0.16
C LYS A 17 6.89 11.44 0.69
N HIS A 18 6.26 10.56 1.46
CA HIS A 18 6.90 9.34 1.96
C HIS A 18 7.42 8.42 0.85
N ILE A 19 6.72 8.37 -0.30
CA ILE A 19 7.09 7.57 -1.47
C ILE A 19 8.24 8.26 -2.22
N GLU A 20 8.24 9.59 -2.30
CA GLU A 20 9.33 10.37 -2.90
C GLU A 20 10.62 10.23 -2.09
N GLU A 21 10.53 10.35 -0.76
CA GLU A 21 11.65 10.15 0.17
C GLU A 21 12.21 8.73 0.10
N LEU A 22 11.33 7.72 0.09
CA LEU A 22 11.73 6.33 -0.09
C LEU A 22 12.50 6.15 -1.40
N TYR A 23 11.97 6.68 -2.51
CA TYR A 23 12.66 6.60 -3.81
C TYR A 23 14.04 7.27 -3.77
N GLU A 24 14.14 8.47 -3.19
CA GLU A 24 15.39 9.21 -3.10
C GLU A 24 16.46 8.49 -2.28
N MET A 25 16.08 7.73 -1.26
CA MET A 25 17.02 6.95 -0.47
C MET A 25 17.34 5.59 -1.11
N ASP A 26 16.30 4.80 -1.42
CA ASP A 26 16.45 3.43 -1.91
C ASP A 26 17.12 3.36 -3.29
N SER A 27 16.94 4.36 -4.14
CA SER A 27 17.57 4.41 -5.46
C SER A 27 19.09 4.63 -5.43
N LYS A 28 19.64 5.06 -4.28
CA LYS A 28 21.08 5.26 -4.07
C LYS A 28 21.74 4.04 -3.42
N ASP A 29 20.95 3.14 -2.83
CA ASP A 29 21.45 1.93 -2.21
C ASP A 29 21.79 0.86 -3.26
N GLU A 30 22.97 0.24 -3.13
CA GLU A 30 23.43 -0.83 -4.03
C GLU A 30 22.43 -2.01 -4.06
N PHE A 31 21.81 -2.28 -2.91
CA PHE A 31 20.78 -3.29 -2.73
C PHE A 31 19.41 -2.65 -2.50
N SER A 32 18.92 -1.91 -3.49
CA SER A 32 17.57 -1.34 -3.51
C SER A 32 16.49 -2.39 -3.17
N ALA A 33 15.69 -2.10 -2.15
CA ALA A 33 14.57 -2.89 -1.69
C ALA A 33 13.39 -2.83 -2.68
N CYS A 34 13.27 -1.75 -3.45
CA CYS A 34 12.19 -1.56 -4.42
C CYS A 34 12.69 -1.20 -5.83
N ARG A 35 13.53 -2.07 -6.43
CA ARG A 35 14.17 -1.90 -7.77
C ARG A 35 13.26 -1.43 -8.92
N LYS A 36 11.97 -1.72 -8.85
CA LYS A 36 10.99 -1.30 -9.88
C LYS A 36 10.59 0.16 -9.73
N LEU A 37 10.69 0.73 -8.54
CA LEU A 37 10.43 2.14 -8.26
C LEU A 37 11.57 2.97 -8.86
N THR A 38 11.23 3.77 -9.86
CA THR A 38 12.19 4.59 -10.62
C THR A 38 11.64 6.00 -10.78
N LYS A 39 12.48 6.95 -11.21
CA LYS A 39 12.06 8.35 -11.47
C LYS A 39 10.79 8.49 -12.32
N LYS A 40 10.51 7.53 -13.21
CA LYS A 40 9.28 7.51 -14.04
C LYS A 40 7.99 7.40 -13.23
N HIS A 41 8.08 6.84 -12.02
CA HIS A 41 6.98 6.64 -11.08
C HIS A 41 6.73 7.88 -10.22
N ILE A 42 7.79 8.66 -9.97
CA ILE A 42 7.73 9.88 -9.16
C ILE A 42 7.40 11.09 -10.04
N ALA A 43 8.16 11.29 -11.11
CA ALA A 43 7.97 12.41 -12.04
C ALA A 43 6.96 12.06 -13.15
N VAL A 44 5.69 11.94 -12.77
CA VAL A 44 4.60 11.58 -13.70
C VAL A 44 4.15 12.82 -14.49
N SER A 45 4.62 12.97 -15.73
CA SER A 45 4.24 14.07 -16.63
C SER A 45 3.56 13.60 -17.92
N GLY A 46 2.68 14.45 -18.47
CA GLY A 46 2.00 14.22 -19.74
C GLY A 46 1.19 12.91 -19.78
N LEU A 47 1.33 12.15 -20.88
CA LEU A 47 0.64 10.88 -21.13
C LEU A 47 0.96 9.78 -20.11
N LYS A 48 2.05 9.91 -19.34
CA LYS A 48 2.43 8.95 -18.29
C LYS A 48 1.43 8.93 -17.13
N LYS A 49 0.63 9.99 -16.96
CA LYS A 49 -0.44 10.05 -15.94
C LYS A 49 -1.51 8.97 -16.12
N MET A 50 -1.73 8.51 -17.35
CA MET A 50 -2.72 7.47 -17.67
C MET A 50 -2.12 6.05 -17.63
N ASN A 51 -0.85 5.90 -17.23
CA ASN A 51 -0.20 4.61 -17.23
C ASN A 51 -0.49 3.84 -15.92
N VAL A 52 -1.55 3.06 -15.94
CA VAL A 52 -1.99 2.23 -14.80
C VAL A 52 -0.89 1.27 -14.35
N LYS A 53 -0.02 0.79 -15.25
CA LYS A 53 1.09 -0.08 -14.88
C LYS A 53 2.09 0.62 -13.94
N LEU A 54 2.40 1.90 -14.20
CA LEU A 54 3.27 2.67 -13.31
C LEU A 54 2.61 2.88 -11.95
N ALA A 55 1.31 3.21 -11.93
CA ALA A 55 0.57 3.37 -10.68
C ALA A 55 0.55 2.07 -9.86
N ALA A 56 0.25 0.93 -10.49
CA ALA A 56 0.24 -0.37 -9.83
C ALA A 56 1.63 -0.75 -9.27
N GLN A 57 2.72 -0.38 -9.95
CA GLN A 57 4.07 -0.62 -9.45
C GLN A 57 4.40 0.21 -8.20
N VAL A 58 3.93 1.46 -8.13
CA VAL A 58 4.04 2.29 -6.91
C VAL A 58 3.24 1.68 -5.76
N LEU A 59 2.04 1.19 -6.04
CA LEU A 59 1.12 0.64 -5.06
C LEU A 59 1.40 -0.83 -4.71
N SER A 60 2.62 -1.32 -4.94
CA SER A 60 2.96 -2.74 -4.78
C SER A 60 3.44 -3.12 -3.38
N HIS A 61 3.38 -4.41 -3.07
CA HIS A 61 3.87 -5.00 -1.81
C HIS A 61 5.32 -4.59 -1.51
N SER A 62 6.18 -4.59 -2.53
CA SER A 62 7.60 -4.26 -2.36
C SER A 62 7.82 -2.82 -1.88
N VAL A 63 7.03 -1.87 -2.38
CA VAL A 63 7.11 -0.47 -1.97
C VAL A 63 6.54 -0.30 -0.56
N ALA A 64 5.44 -0.98 -0.24
CA ALA A 64 4.87 -1.00 1.12
C ALA A 64 5.86 -1.55 2.16
N ALA A 65 6.51 -2.68 1.85
CA ALA A 65 7.48 -3.32 2.73
C ALA A 65 8.75 -2.48 2.92
N ALA A 66 9.27 -1.90 1.84
CA ALA A 66 10.41 -0.98 1.90
C ALA A 66 10.08 0.26 2.73
N LEU A 67 8.91 0.88 2.52
CA LEU A 67 8.50 2.04 3.30
C LEU A 67 8.41 1.72 4.80
N ASN A 68 7.80 0.59 5.15
CA ASN A 68 7.72 0.12 6.54
C ASN A 68 9.12 -0.11 7.16
N LEU A 69 10.05 -0.68 6.39
CA LEU A 69 11.44 -0.88 6.84
C LEU A 69 12.13 0.46 7.13
N TYR A 70 11.98 1.45 6.26
CA TYR A 70 12.62 2.76 6.42
C TYR A 70 12.02 3.56 7.59
N VAL A 71 10.71 3.43 7.83
CA VAL A 71 10.06 3.98 9.03
C VAL A 71 10.57 3.29 10.29
N ALA A 72 10.65 1.96 10.30
CA ALA A 72 11.18 1.20 11.44
C ALA A 72 12.66 1.53 11.74
N ALA A 73 13.44 1.79 10.70
CA ALA A 73 14.83 2.25 10.79
C ALA A 73 14.96 3.76 11.12
N GLN A 74 13.85 4.46 11.38
CA GLN A 74 13.79 5.90 11.67
C GLN A 74 14.41 6.78 10.58
N ARG A 75 14.43 6.31 9.32
CA ARG A 75 14.89 7.06 8.15
C ARG A 75 13.78 7.89 7.49
N ILE A 76 12.53 7.51 7.73
CA ILE A 76 11.31 8.23 7.32
C ILE A 76 10.47 8.47 8.59
N GLU A 77 9.71 9.56 8.61
CA GLU A 77 8.84 9.91 9.73
C GLU A 77 7.83 8.81 10.09
N SER A 78 7.46 8.73 11.37
CA SER A 78 6.67 7.60 11.91
C SER A 78 5.26 7.50 11.33
N ASN A 79 4.65 8.62 10.94
CA ASN A 79 3.39 8.67 10.18
C ASN A 79 3.51 8.03 8.77
N GLY A 80 4.72 7.80 8.27
CA GLY A 80 4.99 7.00 7.07
C GLY A 80 4.41 5.57 7.14
N ILE A 81 4.19 5.06 8.35
CA ILE A 81 3.52 3.77 8.56
C ILE A 81 2.11 3.73 7.97
N ASP A 82 1.40 4.85 7.95
CA ASP A 82 0.04 4.92 7.44
C ASP A 82 0.03 4.85 5.91
N THR A 83 1.00 5.49 5.24
CA THR A 83 1.24 5.26 3.80
C THR A 83 1.59 3.80 3.53
N ALA A 84 2.48 3.18 4.32
CA ALA A 84 2.86 1.78 4.10
C ALA A 84 1.65 0.82 4.21
N ARG A 85 0.78 1.05 5.20
CA ARG A 85 -0.49 0.31 5.35
C ARG A 85 -1.43 0.53 4.18
N PHE A 86 -1.58 1.78 3.73
CA PHE A 86 -2.39 2.11 2.56
C PHE A 86 -1.88 1.38 1.31
N LEU A 87 -0.57 1.43 1.03
CA LEU A 87 0.03 0.74 -0.10
C LEU A 87 -0.23 -0.78 -0.05
N LYS A 88 -0.08 -1.40 1.13
CA LYS A 88 -0.37 -2.83 1.31
C LYS A 88 -1.83 -3.18 1.04
N LYS A 89 -2.77 -2.33 1.49
CA LYS A 89 -4.21 -2.49 1.20
C LYS A 89 -4.47 -2.40 -0.30
N MET A 90 -3.88 -1.41 -0.98
CA MET A 90 -4.04 -1.23 -2.42
C MET A 90 -3.44 -2.39 -3.23
N ASP A 91 -2.25 -2.87 -2.87
CA ASP A 91 -1.62 -4.06 -3.48
C ASP A 91 -2.56 -5.27 -3.41
N THR A 92 -3.10 -5.53 -2.21
CA THR A 92 -4.03 -6.64 -1.98
C THR A 92 -5.31 -6.46 -2.81
N LEU A 93 -5.88 -5.26 -2.83
CA LEU A 93 -7.06 -4.95 -3.64
C LEU A 93 -6.81 -5.18 -5.14
N PHE A 94 -5.69 -4.70 -5.68
CA PHE A 94 -5.33 -4.91 -7.07
C PHE A 94 -5.14 -6.38 -7.40
N ASP A 95 -4.53 -7.14 -6.50
CA ASP A 95 -4.35 -8.58 -6.65
C ASP A 95 -5.68 -9.34 -6.59
N THR A 96 -6.60 -8.97 -5.69
CA THR A 96 -7.95 -9.57 -5.62
C THR A 96 -8.74 -9.29 -6.91
N VAL A 97 -8.76 -8.05 -7.37
CA VAL A 97 -9.53 -7.65 -8.56
C VAL A 97 -8.92 -8.21 -9.85
N ASN A 98 -7.59 -8.38 -9.91
CA ASN A 98 -6.90 -8.98 -11.05
C ASN A 98 -6.71 -10.49 -10.93
N SER A 99 -7.25 -11.13 -9.88
CA SER A 99 -7.20 -12.58 -9.77
C SER A 99 -7.96 -13.23 -10.91
N ARG A 100 -7.26 -14.10 -11.64
CA ARG A 100 -7.84 -14.93 -12.71
C ARG A 100 -8.10 -16.36 -12.26
N THR A 101 -7.98 -16.64 -10.95
CA THR A 101 -7.97 -18.01 -10.42
C THR A 101 -9.04 -18.17 -9.34
N LEU A 102 -9.89 -19.19 -9.48
CA LEU A 102 -11.00 -19.46 -8.55
C LEU A 102 -10.55 -20.07 -7.21
N LYS A 103 -9.34 -20.62 -7.14
CA LYS A 103 -8.74 -21.21 -5.95
C LYS A 103 -7.25 -20.89 -5.90
N HIS A 104 -6.83 -20.15 -4.89
CA HIS A 104 -5.42 -19.92 -4.56
C HIS A 104 -5.21 -20.21 -3.06
N GLN A 105 -4.02 -20.73 -2.72
CA GLN A 105 -3.55 -20.90 -1.33
C GLN A 105 -3.74 -19.65 -0.44
N LYS A 106 -3.61 -18.44 -1.00
CA LYS A 106 -3.93 -17.18 -0.31
C LYS A 106 -5.35 -16.76 -0.74
N LYS A 107 -6.31 -16.82 0.18
CA LYS A 107 -7.74 -16.55 -0.09
C LYS A 107 -7.99 -15.18 -0.75
N GLU A 108 -7.17 -14.18 -0.44
CA GLU A 108 -7.23 -12.82 -0.99
C GLU A 108 -6.91 -12.75 -2.50
N LEU A 109 -6.37 -13.83 -3.06
CA LEU A 109 -6.01 -13.96 -4.47
C LEU A 109 -7.03 -14.81 -5.24
N CYS A 110 -8.24 -15.02 -4.72
CA CYS A 110 -9.31 -15.69 -5.43
C CYS A 110 -10.22 -14.66 -6.11
N ALA A 111 -10.78 -14.99 -7.27
CA ALA A 111 -11.80 -14.16 -7.90
C ALA A 111 -13.02 -14.00 -6.98
N VAL A 112 -13.58 -12.79 -6.89
CA VAL A 112 -14.81 -12.52 -6.13
C VAL A 112 -15.95 -13.32 -6.75
N THR A 113 -16.50 -14.25 -5.98
CA THR A 113 -17.66 -15.07 -6.35
C THR A 113 -18.70 -15.00 -5.24
N GLN A 114 -19.98 -15.20 -5.57
CA GLN A 114 -21.10 -15.12 -4.62
C GLN A 114 -20.94 -16.01 -3.36
N ASN A 115 -20.04 -17.00 -3.41
CA ASN A 115 -19.78 -17.94 -2.32
C ASN A 115 -18.35 -17.83 -1.75
N SER A 116 -17.62 -16.76 -2.07
CA SER A 116 -16.27 -16.53 -1.55
C SER A 116 -16.31 -15.82 -0.19
N CYS A 117 -15.31 -16.05 0.65
CA CYS A 117 -15.16 -15.39 1.96
C CYS A 117 -14.92 -13.86 1.88
N HIS A 118 -14.94 -13.27 0.69
CA HIS A 118 -14.83 -11.83 0.48
C HIS A 118 -16.14 -11.08 0.77
N VAL A 119 -17.29 -11.76 0.75
CA VAL A 119 -18.61 -11.15 1.01
C VAL A 119 -18.70 -10.61 2.45
N ASP A 120 -17.91 -11.15 3.38
CA ASP A 120 -17.86 -10.68 4.76
C ASP A 120 -16.99 -9.42 4.96
N LEU A 121 -16.06 -9.13 4.04
CA LEU A 121 -15.20 -7.93 4.11
C LEU A 121 -15.93 -6.66 3.66
N GLU A 122 -16.77 -6.73 2.63
CA GLU A 122 -17.55 -5.56 2.16
C GLU A 122 -18.71 -5.19 3.09
N ARG A 123 -19.19 -6.13 3.92
CA ARG A 123 -20.34 -5.88 4.80
C ARG A 123 -20.00 -5.16 6.11
N TYR A 124 -18.74 -5.21 6.53
CA TYR A 124 -18.26 -4.52 7.74
C TYR A 124 -17.77 -3.08 7.47
N ASP A 125 -17.29 -2.76 6.27
CA ASP A 125 -16.79 -1.41 5.94
C ASP A 125 -17.90 -0.39 5.53
N ILE A 126 -19.17 -0.81 5.41
CA ILE A 126 -20.30 0.07 5.03
C ILE A 126 -21.15 0.46 6.25
N LEU A 127 -20.85 -0.07 7.45
CA LEU A 127 -21.63 0.14 8.66
C LEU A 127 -20.85 0.76 9.84
N ASP A 128 -19.63 1.23 9.64
CA ASP A 128 -18.88 2.09 10.57
C ASP A 128 -18.44 3.40 9.89
#